data_AF-A0A109WD10-F1
#
_entry.id   AF-A0A109WD10-F1
#
_cell.length_a   1.000
_cell.length_b   1.000
_cell.length_c   1.000
_cell.angle_alpha   90.00
_cell.angle_beta   90.00
_cell.angle_gamma   90.00
#
_symmetry.space_group_name_H-M   'P 1'
#
loop_
_entity.id
_entity.type
_entity.pdbx_description
1 polymer ?
#
loop_
_entity_poly.entity_id
_entity_poly.type
_entity_poly.pdbx_seq_one_letter_code
_entity_poly.pdbx_strand_id
1 'polypeptide(L)'
;MRVPKRLPKRLADYVSRMERDGARLIAASMSRARGRAFISLTLTQPHEWISPDLITAEFSLSYDRKDKSFKEQLSSHRRSFDIFRKAVLAS
;
A
#
# COMPACT_ATOMS: atom_id res chain seq x y z
N MET A 1 1.42 7.53 -13.05
CA MET A 1 2.47 8.52 -12.69
C MET A 1 3.60 7.81 -11.95
N ARG A 2 4.80 8.38 -11.88
CA ARG A 2 5.89 7.80 -11.09
C ARG A 2 5.65 8.06 -9.60
N VAL A 3 5.83 7.03 -8.77
CA VAL A 3 5.78 7.15 -7.31
C VAL A 3 6.93 8.06 -6.85
N PRO A 4 6.69 9.02 -5.95
CA PRO A 4 7.73 9.95 -5.50
C PRO A 4 8.84 9.20 -4.75
N LYS A 5 10.10 9.64 -4.93
CA LYS A 5 11.26 9.09 -4.20
C LYS A 5 11.12 9.23 -2.68
N ARG A 6 10.47 10.31 -2.22
CA ARG A 6 10.15 10.55 -0.81
C ARG A 6 8.65 10.34 -0.62
N LEU A 7 8.30 9.32 0.16
CA LEU A 7 6.92 9.03 0.50
C LEU A 7 6.41 10.04 1.55
N PRO A 8 5.11 10.35 1.56
CA PRO A 8 4.47 11.08 2.65
C PRO A 8 4.78 10.43 4.00
N LYS A 9 4.96 11.24 5.05
CA LYS A 9 5.51 10.78 6.35
C LYS A 9 4.75 9.56 6.91
N ARG A 10 3.42 9.61 6.94
CA ARG A 10 2.60 8.48 7.42
C ARG A 10 2.80 7.20 6.62
N LEU A 11 2.91 7.31 5.29
CA LEU A 11 3.15 6.17 4.41
C LEU A 11 4.59 5.64 4.57
N ALA A 12 5.58 6.53 4.66
CA ALA A 12 6.96 6.17 4.94
C ALA A 12 7.11 5.42 6.27
N ASP A 13 6.46 5.90 7.34
CA ASP A 13 6.47 5.28 8.66
C ASP A 13 5.77 3.92 8.68
N TYR A 14 4.74 3.74 7.83
CA TYR A 14 4.07 2.46 7.64
C TYR A 14 4.97 1.47 6.90
N VAL A 15 5.54 1.87 5.76
CA VAL A 15 6.45 1.03 4.96
C VAL A 15 7.67 0.62 5.78
N SER A 16 8.29 1.57 6.49
CA SER A 16 9.44 1.30 7.35
C SER A 16 9.15 0.31 8.48
N ARG A 17 7.89 0.18 8.91
CA ARG A 17 7.47 -0.84 9.88
C ARG A 17 7.31 -2.19 9.20
N MET A 18 6.61 -2.24 8.08
CA MET A 18 6.44 -3.47 7.31
C MET A 18 7.77 -4.06 6.85
N GLU A 19 8.71 -3.23 6.39
CA GLU A 19 10.05 -3.66 5.99
C GLU A 19 10.86 -4.23 7.17
N ARG A 20 10.73 -3.64 8.37
CA ARG A 20 11.31 -4.19 9.59
C ARG A 20 10.73 -5.55 9.95
N ASP A 21 9.45 -5.76 9.65
CA ASP A 21 8.76 -7.04 9.83
C ASP A 21 9.04 -8.04 8.67
N GLY A 22 10.00 -7.73 7.81
CA GLY A 22 10.45 -8.60 6.72
C GLY A 22 9.65 -8.49 5.43
N ALA A 23 8.68 -7.57 5.35
CA ALA A 23 7.93 -7.35 4.11
C ALA A 23 8.81 -6.69 3.03
N ARG A 24 8.54 -7.02 1.76
CA ARG A 24 9.29 -6.53 0.60
C ARG A 24 8.33 -5.90 -0.40
N LEU A 25 8.64 -4.70 -0.86
CA LEU A 25 7.86 -4.02 -1.90
C LEU A 25 7.97 -4.76 -3.23
N ILE A 26 6.84 -5.08 -3.85
CA ILE A 26 6.78 -5.76 -5.16
C ILE A 26 6.10 -4.92 -6.24
N ALA A 27 5.20 -4.02 -5.86
CA ALA A 27 4.56 -3.10 -6.80
C ALA A 27 4.29 -1.77 -6.13
N ALA A 28 4.38 -0.70 -6.93
CA ALA A 28 4.09 0.63 -6.48
C ALA A 28 3.45 1.41 -7.64
N SER A 29 2.33 2.06 -7.38
CA SER A 29 1.64 2.87 -8.36
C SER A 29 1.21 4.20 -7.76
N MET A 30 1.12 5.21 -8.61
CA MET A 30 0.61 6.52 -8.23
C MET A 30 -0.32 7.04 -9.32
N SER A 31 -1.47 7.56 -8.89
CA SER A 31 -2.43 8.25 -9.72
C SER A 31 -2.85 9.57 -9.06
N ARG A 32 -3.41 10.46 -9.86
CA ARG A 32 -4.02 11.70 -9.39
C ARG A 32 -5.39 11.80 -10.01
N ALA A 33 -6.41 12.00 -9.18
CA ALA A 33 -7.78 12.17 -9.63
C ALA A 33 -8.52 13.17 -8.75
N ARG A 34 -9.30 14.06 -9.37
CA ARG A 34 -10.18 15.03 -8.69
C ARG A 34 -9.48 15.83 -7.57
N GLY A 35 -8.26 16.29 -7.82
CA GLY A 35 -7.47 17.07 -6.86
C GLY A 35 -6.86 16.26 -5.71
N ARG A 36 -6.94 14.92 -5.76
CA ARG A 36 -6.33 14.01 -4.79
C ARG A 36 -5.19 13.22 -5.43
N ALA A 37 -4.13 12.98 -4.67
CA ALA A 37 -3.05 12.08 -5.04
C ALA A 37 -3.28 10.74 -4.35
N PHE A 38 -3.19 9.65 -5.10
CA PHE A 38 -3.31 8.28 -4.60
C PHE A 38 -1.99 7.56 -4.83
N ILE A 39 -1.50 6.88 -3.81
CA ILE A 39 -0.32 6.03 -3.87
C ILE A 39 -0.75 4.65 -3.38
N SER A 40 -0.55 3.63 -4.20
CA SER A 40 -0.79 2.24 -3.81
C SER A 40 0.53 1.50 -3.82
N LEU A 41 0.85 0.86 -2.70
CA LEU A 41 2.04 0.03 -2.52
C LEU A 41 1.59 -1.40 -2.25
N THR A 42 2.18 -2.35 -2.93
CA THR A 42 1.96 -3.78 -2.70
C THR A 42 3.26 -4.38 -2.21
N LEU A 43 3.22 -4.99 -1.03
CA LEU A 43 4.32 -5.69 -0.40
C LEU A 43 3.99 -7.18 -0.28
N THR A 44 5.02 -8.00 -0.24
CA THR A 44 4.94 -9.41 0.14
C THR A 44 5.60 -9.61 1.49
N GLN A 45 4.97 -10.36 2.39
CA GLN A 45 5.58 -10.76 3.65
C GLN A 45 5.77 -12.29 3.65
N PRO A 46 7.03 -12.78 3.66
CA PRO A 46 7.29 -14.20 3.73
C PRO A 46 7.01 -14.74 5.14
N HIS A 47 6.57 -15.99 5.20
CA HIS A 47 6.39 -16.75 6.42
C HIS A 47 7.09 -18.10 6.27
N GLU A 48 7.69 -18.63 7.33
CA GLU A 48 8.46 -19.88 7.26
C GLU A 48 7.56 -21.12 7.01
N TRP A 49 6.33 -21.11 7.54
CA TRP A 49 5.47 -22.30 7.60
C TRP A 49 4.18 -22.19 6.78
N ILE A 50 3.89 -21.02 6.22
CA ILE A 50 2.65 -20.74 5.46
C ILE A 50 2.95 -19.95 4.20
N SER A 51 1.96 -19.88 3.29
CA SER A 51 2.05 -19.06 2.10
C SER A 51 2.32 -17.59 2.45
N PRO A 52 3.09 -16.87 1.62
CA PRO A 52 3.39 -15.47 1.87
C PRO A 52 2.10 -14.64 1.87
N ASP A 53 2.10 -13.55 2.63
CA ASP A 53 1.02 -12.57 2.57
C ASP A 53 1.30 -11.53 1.51
N LEU A 54 0.23 -11.06 0.87
CA LEU A 54 0.19 -9.88 0.03
C LEU A 54 -0.44 -8.74 0.83
N ILE A 55 0.31 -7.67 1.02
CA ILE A 55 -0.11 -6.47 1.76
C ILE A 55 -0.26 -5.33 0.77
N THR A 56 -1.47 -4.81 0.61
CA THR A 56 -1.74 -3.63 -0.21
C THR A 56 -2.02 -2.45 0.70
N ALA A 57 -1.13 -1.45 0.68
CA ALA A 57 -1.30 -0.18 1.36
C ALA A 57 -1.75 0.88 0.36
N GLU A 58 -2.89 1.50 0.60
CA GLU A 58 -3.44 2.57 -0.20
C GLU A 58 -3.40 3.86 0.60
N PHE A 59 -2.78 4.87 0.02
CA PHE A 59 -2.64 6.18 0.61
C PHE A 59 -3.30 7.21 -0.29
N SER A 60 -4.05 8.13 0.30
CA SER A 60 -4.56 9.30 -0.40
C SER A 60 -4.21 10.59 0.33
N LEU A 61 -3.83 11.59 -0.45
CA LEU A 61 -3.54 12.95 -0.01
C LEU A 61 -4.48 13.90 -0.75
N SER A 62 -5.16 14.74 0.01
CA SER A 62 -6.04 15.77 -0.52
C SER A 62 -5.85 17.07 0.26
N TYR A 63 -6.05 18.20 -0.41
CA TYR A 63 -6.09 19.49 0.25
C TYR A 63 -7.54 19.89 0.51
N ASP A 64 -7.89 20.08 1.77
CA ASP A 64 -9.18 20.63 2.17
C ASP A 64 -9.10 22.16 2.15
N ARG A 65 -9.90 22.77 1.27
CA ARG A 65 -9.95 24.23 1.14
C ARG A 65 -10.66 24.91 2.32
N LYS A 66 -11.60 24.24 2.97
CA LYS A 66 -12.36 24.79 4.11
C LYS A 66 -11.46 24.89 5.33
N ASP A 67 -10.82 23.77 5.66
CA ASP A 67 -9.93 23.66 6.80
C ASP A 67 -8.51 24.19 6.50
N LYS A 68 -8.26 24.62 5.25
CA LYS A 68 -6.93 25.01 4.72
C LYS A 68 -5.82 24.02 5.12
N SER A 69 -6.13 22.73 5.08
CA SER A 69 -5.25 21.68 5.62
C SER A 69 -5.15 20.49 4.67
N PHE A 70 -4.02 19.78 4.74
CA PHE A 70 -3.84 18.51 4.04
C PHE A 70 -4.50 17.39 4.84
N LYS A 71 -5.36 16.61 4.19
CA LYS A 71 -5.95 15.39 4.73
C LYS A 71 -5.24 14.20 4.12
N GLU A 72 -4.64 13.40 5.00
CA GLU A 72 -4.00 12.13 4.66
C GLU A 72 -4.86 10.97 5.15
N GLN A 73 -5.14 10.03 4.24
CA GLN A 73 -5.83 8.79 4.58
C GLN A 73 -4.96 7.61 4.15
N LEU A 74 -4.77 6.67 5.06
CA LEU A 74 -4.02 5.44 4.84
C LEU A 74 -4.94 4.27 5.17
N SER A 75 -5.10 3.35 4.24
CA SER A 75 -5.72 2.05 4.46
C SER A 75 -4.74 0.96 4.07
N SER A 76 -4.86 -0.19 4.72
CA SER A 76 -4.05 -1.36 4.38
C SER A 76 -4.89 -2.62 4.43
N HIS A 77 -4.68 -3.49 3.45
CA HIS A 77 -5.33 -4.79 3.37
C HIS A 77 -4.26 -5.87 3.29
N ARG A 78 -4.41 -6.94 4.08
CA ARG A 78 -3.54 -8.12 4.04
C ARG A 78 -4.34 -9.31 3.53
N ARG A 79 -3.78 -10.07 2.59
CA ARG A 79 -4.40 -11.26 1.99
C ARG A 79 -3.34 -12.37 1.87
N SER A 80 -3.68 -13.59 2.25
CA SER A 80 -2.81 -14.74 2.02
C SER A 80 -2.74 -15.09 0.52
N PHE A 81 -1.55 -15.46 0.03
CA PHE A 81 -1.38 -15.93 -1.35
C PHE A 81 -2.23 -17.16 -1.69
N ASP A 82 -2.57 -17.99 -0.71
CA ASP A 82 -3.39 -19.18 -0.94
C ASP A 82 -4.80 -18.82 -1.43
N ILE A 83 -5.30 -17.63 -1.12
CA ILE A 83 -6.59 -17.13 -1.65
C ILE A 83 -6.50 -16.99 -3.17
N PHE A 84 -5.36 -16.49 -3.70
CA PHE A 84 -5.15 -16.34 -5.14
C PHE A 84 -4.92 -17.68 -5.82
N ARG A 85 -4.17 -18.61 -5.20
CA ARG A 85 -4.04 -19.99 -5.71
C ARG A 85 -5.40 -20.67 -5.87
N LYS A 86 -6.25 -20.58 -4.84
CA LYS A 86 -7.60 -21.15 -4.89
C LYS A 86 -8.45 -20.52 -6.00
N ALA A 87 -8.37 -19.21 -6.17
CA ALA A 87 -9.12 -18.50 -7.21
C ALA A 87 -8.68 -18.89 -8.63
N VAL A 88 -7.37 -19.09 -8.86
CA VAL A 88 -6.84 -19.51 -10.17
C VAL A 88 -7.18 -20.97 -10.47
N LEU A 89 -7.17 -21.85 -9.47
CA LEU A 89 -7.52 -23.26 -9.64
C LEU A 89 -9.03 -23.51 -9.80
N ALA A 90 -9.87 -22.55 -9.44
CA ALA A 90 -11.32 -22.63 -9.62
C ALA A 90 -11.80 -22.07 -10.99
N SER A 91 -10.86 -21.66 -11.86
CA SER A 91 -11.10 -21.08 -13.18
C SER A 91 -10.92 -22.06 -14.32
#